data_AF-A0AAU7VKE3-F1
#
_entry.id   AF-A0AAU7VKE3-F1
#
_cell.length_a   1.000
_cell.length_b   1.000
_cell.length_c   1.000
_cell.angle_alpha   90.00
_cell.angle_beta   90.00
_cell.angle_gamma   90.00
#
_symmetry.space_group_name_H-M   'P 1'
#
loop_
_entity.id
_entity.type
_entity.pdbx_description
1 polymer ?
#
loop_
_entity_poly.entity_id
_entity_poly.type
_entity_poly.pdbx_seq_one_letter_code
_entity_poly.pdbx_strand_id
1 'polypeptide(L)'
;MDYINLGNYQLEERVAFYYYKLGRKVKVDVGLAGIQIDILVKEKKACGTEITTIVKCKGYSRKVDVSVVKSMASSFHFLKQKRLADKAIIASISGFSKQSKIVAAEYGIELIKAKDLVVNLDYKQRKMISNKIKIRNNKAKRIFVAIPFSKEFHDVYILGIRDIADKLGAIVERVDEIEHNDEIIDMIRKQIDKSDIVIGDTSGANPNVMYEIGLSHGKNKPTILMCRKNKDEKLPFNISGTNHIIYETIVDLRCKLKNRLKSIES
;
A
#
# COMPACT_ATOMS: atom_id res chain seq x y z
N MET A 1 8.70 -9.87 15.15
CA MET A 1 7.68 -10.91 14.88
C MET A 1 8.37 -12.13 14.30
N ASP A 2 8.31 -13.25 15.02
CA ASP A 2 9.03 -14.49 14.71
C ASP A 2 8.43 -15.24 13.51
N TYR A 3 9.30 -15.63 12.57
CA TYR A 3 8.94 -16.25 11.29
C TYR A 3 8.68 -17.77 11.36
N ILE A 4 8.75 -18.36 12.56
CA ILE A 4 8.94 -19.80 12.73
C ILE A 4 7.59 -20.57 12.79
N ASN A 5 6.48 -19.90 13.08
CA ASN A 5 5.15 -20.54 13.27
C ASN A 5 4.07 -20.15 12.23
N LEU A 6 4.45 -19.76 11.02
CA LEU A 6 3.46 -19.41 10.00
C LEU A 6 2.96 -20.65 9.23
N GLY A 7 1.63 -20.86 9.25
CA GLY A 7 0.97 -21.86 8.40
C GLY A 7 0.87 -21.41 6.94
N ASN A 8 0.46 -22.32 6.05
CA ASN A 8 0.31 -22.04 4.60
C ASN A 8 -0.59 -20.83 4.30
N TYR A 9 -1.74 -20.73 4.97
CA TYR A 9 -2.69 -19.62 4.79
C TYR A 9 -2.05 -18.26 5.12
N GLN A 10 -1.29 -18.19 6.22
CA GLN A 10 -0.59 -16.97 6.62
C GLN A 10 0.56 -16.61 5.66
N LEU A 11 1.15 -17.57 4.96
CA LEU A 11 2.14 -17.29 3.91
C LEU A 11 1.48 -16.65 2.68
N GLU A 12 0.33 -17.17 2.26
CA GLU A 12 -0.41 -16.67 1.09
C GLU A 12 -0.80 -15.21 1.26
N GLU A 13 -1.40 -14.86 2.40
CA GLU A 13 -1.77 -13.48 2.72
C GLU A 13 -0.57 -12.52 2.68
N ARG A 14 0.58 -12.95 3.23
CA ARG A 14 1.80 -12.12 3.25
C ARG A 14 2.39 -11.91 1.86
N VAL A 15 2.41 -12.96 1.03
CA VAL A 15 2.91 -12.88 -0.34
C VAL A 15 1.95 -12.03 -1.20
N ALA A 16 0.64 -12.17 -0.98
CA ALA A 16 -0.36 -11.35 -1.63
C ALA A 16 -0.20 -9.88 -1.26
N PHE A 17 -0.05 -9.59 0.03
CA PHE A 17 0.20 -8.25 0.57
C PHE A 17 1.48 -7.63 0.00
N TYR A 18 2.57 -8.41 -0.13
CA TYR A 18 3.81 -7.97 -0.78
C TYR A 18 3.55 -7.45 -2.20
N TYR A 19 2.88 -8.24 -3.03
CA TYR A 19 2.60 -7.84 -4.42
C TYR A 19 1.60 -6.69 -4.52
N TYR A 20 0.63 -6.64 -3.60
CA TYR A 20 -0.27 -5.51 -3.46
C TYR A 20 0.49 -4.21 -3.17
N LYS A 21 1.45 -4.24 -2.24
CA LYS A 21 2.31 -3.08 -1.91
C LYS A 21 3.22 -2.64 -3.08
N LEU A 22 3.51 -3.55 -4.02
CA LEU A 22 4.19 -3.19 -5.28
C LEU A 22 3.26 -2.58 -6.34
N GLY A 23 1.99 -2.32 -6.01
CA GLY A 23 1.02 -1.72 -6.92
C GLY A 23 0.43 -2.69 -7.96
N ARG A 24 0.56 -4.00 -7.73
CA ARG A 24 0.03 -5.04 -8.64
C ARG A 24 -1.39 -5.43 -8.24
N LYS A 25 -2.18 -5.89 -9.21
CA LYS A 25 -3.50 -6.48 -8.94
C LYS A 25 -3.31 -7.91 -8.44
N VAL A 26 -3.92 -8.26 -7.33
CA VAL A 26 -3.74 -9.56 -6.68
C VAL A 26 -5.09 -10.21 -6.44
N LYS A 27 -5.19 -11.52 -6.69
CA LYS A 27 -6.30 -12.38 -6.27
C LYS A 27 -5.72 -13.60 -5.56
N VAL A 28 -6.35 -14.03 -4.48
CA VAL A 28 -5.94 -15.21 -3.69
C VAL A 28 -6.95 -16.33 -3.94
N ASP A 29 -6.49 -17.58 -3.86
CA ASP A 29 -7.28 -18.81 -4.03
C ASP A 29 -8.13 -18.82 -5.31
N VAL A 30 -7.44 -18.85 -6.46
CA VAL A 30 -8.05 -18.73 -7.78
C VAL A 30 -8.05 -20.06 -8.51
N GLY A 31 -9.22 -20.56 -8.89
CA GLY A 31 -9.35 -21.63 -9.87
C GLY A 31 -9.11 -21.11 -11.29
N LEU A 32 -8.07 -21.62 -11.96
CA LEU A 32 -7.71 -21.23 -13.32
C LEU A 32 -7.62 -22.47 -14.21
N ALA A 33 -8.56 -22.63 -15.14
CA ALA A 33 -8.66 -23.79 -16.02
C ALA A 33 -8.62 -25.16 -15.29
N GLY A 34 -9.30 -25.24 -14.14
CA GLY A 34 -9.36 -26.43 -13.29
C GLY A 34 -8.16 -26.62 -12.35
N ILE A 35 -7.17 -25.72 -12.38
CA ILE A 35 -6.02 -25.73 -11.49
C ILE A 35 -6.22 -24.67 -10.40
N GLN A 36 -6.16 -25.08 -9.14
CA GLN A 36 -6.17 -24.15 -8.02
C GLN A 36 -4.82 -23.44 -7.91
N ILE A 37 -4.82 -22.11 -7.88
CA ILE A 37 -3.65 -21.25 -7.77
C ILE A 37 -3.76 -20.42 -6.49
N ASP A 38 -2.73 -20.46 -5.66
CA ASP A 38 -2.77 -19.82 -4.34
C ASP A 38 -2.84 -18.29 -4.48
N ILE A 39 -2.05 -17.72 -5.40
CA ILE A 39 -2.11 -16.28 -5.71
C ILE A 39 -1.92 -16.01 -7.20
N LEU A 40 -2.80 -15.18 -7.76
CA LEU A 40 -2.71 -14.64 -9.11
C LEU A 40 -2.34 -13.16 -9.06
N VAL A 41 -1.22 -12.80 -9.67
CA VAL A 41 -0.71 -11.43 -9.70
C VAL A 41 -0.72 -10.90 -11.13
N LYS A 42 -1.33 -9.73 -11.34
CA LYS A 42 -1.38 -9.03 -12.62
C LYS A 42 -0.66 -7.69 -12.54
N GLU A 43 0.27 -7.48 -13.47
CA GLU A 43 1.09 -6.27 -13.58
C GLU A 43 0.98 -5.70 -14.98
N LYS A 44 0.63 -4.42 -15.11
CA LYS A 44 0.69 -3.71 -16.40
C LYS A 44 2.07 -3.11 -16.59
N LYS A 45 2.76 -3.49 -17.66
CA LYS A 45 4.01 -2.83 -18.08
C LYS A 45 3.72 -1.46 -18.69
N ALA A 46 4.75 -0.60 -18.73
CA ALA A 46 4.69 0.71 -19.38
C ALA A 46 4.26 0.64 -20.87
N CYS A 47 4.56 -0.47 -21.54
CA CYS A 47 4.13 -0.74 -22.92
C CYS A 47 2.66 -1.23 -23.05
N GLY A 48 1.87 -1.20 -21.97
CA GLY A 48 0.46 -1.61 -21.97
C GLY A 48 0.21 -3.11 -21.84
N THR A 49 1.22 -3.96 -22.04
CA THR A 49 1.12 -5.42 -21.86
C THR A 49 0.85 -5.78 -20.40
N GLU A 50 -0.18 -6.59 -20.15
CA GLU A 50 -0.47 -7.15 -18.82
C GLU A 50 0.23 -8.50 -18.67
N ILE A 51 1.03 -8.65 -17.61
CA ILE A 51 1.70 -9.90 -17.25
C ILE A 51 0.90 -10.55 -16.13
N THR A 52 0.52 -11.80 -16.35
CA THR A 52 -0.13 -12.65 -15.37
C THR A 52 0.89 -13.62 -14.77
N THR A 53 1.11 -13.51 -13.46
CA THR A 53 2.03 -14.34 -12.70
C THR A 53 1.24 -15.22 -11.74
N ILE A 54 1.46 -16.53 -11.80
CA ILE A 54 0.92 -17.47 -10.82
C ILE A 54 1.94 -17.72 -9.72
N VAL A 55 1.50 -17.70 -8.47
CA VAL A 55 2.34 -17.93 -7.30
C VAL A 55 1.78 -19.10 -6.50
N LYS A 56 2.64 -20.07 -6.22
CA LYS A 56 2.35 -21.18 -5.28
C LYS A 56 3.09 -20.96 -3.97
N CYS A 57 2.37 -21.05 -2.86
CA CYS A 57 2.87 -20.85 -1.51
C CYS A 57 3.08 -22.21 -0.82
N LYS A 58 4.27 -22.38 -0.23
CA LYS A 58 4.68 -23.61 0.46
C LYS A 58 5.28 -23.26 1.81
N GLY A 59 4.42 -23.19 2.81
CA GLY A 59 4.72 -23.00 4.22
C GLY A 59 5.07 -24.28 4.97
N TYR A 60 5.72 -25.24 4.29
CA TYR A 60 6.25 -26.43 4.95
C TYR A 60 7.36 -26.05 5.95
N SER A 61 7.46 -26.79 7.06
CA SER A 61 8.57 -26.71 8.00
C SER A 61 9.90 -27.21 7.41
N ARG A 62 9.83 -28.05 6.36
CA ARG A 62 10.98 -28.51 5.58
C ARG A 62 11.16 -27.74 4.29
N LYS A 63 12.38 -27.76 3.75
CA LYS A 63 12.70 -27.15 2.44
C LYS A 63 11.88 -27.79 1.32
N VAL A 64 11.44 -26.98 0.37
CA VAL A 64 10.76 -27.42 -0.84
C VAL A 64 11.70 -28.29 -1.67
N ASP A 65 11.24 -29.50 -1.96
CA ASP A 65 11.94 -30.50 -2.77
C ASP A 65 11.58 -30.39 -4.26
N VAL A 66 12.15 -31.29 -5.07
CA VAL A 66 11.99 -31.29 -6.53
C VAL A 66 10.56 -31.63 -6.96
N SER A 67 9.83 -32.44 -6.19
CA SER A 67 8.49 -32.90 -6.56
C SER A 67 7.51 -31.73 -6.69
N VAL A 68 7.63 -30.76 -5.76
CA VAL A 68 6.81 -29.54 -5.75
C VAL A 68 7.10 -28.68 -6.98
N VAL A 69 8.37 -28.56 -7.37
CA VAL A 69 8.78 -27.77 -8.53
C VAL A 69 8.26 -28.41 -9.82
N LYS A 70 8.38 -29.73 -9.96
CA LYS A 70 7.85 -30.47 -11.12
C LYS A 70 6.33 -30.35 -11.22
N SER A 71 5.62 -30.48 -10.10
CA SER A 71 4.17 -30.27 -10.04
C SER A 71 3.78 -28.87 -10.52
N MET A 72 4.47 -27.83 -10.02
CA MET A 72 4.27 -26.45 -10.47
C MET A 72 4.59 -26.27 -11.96
N ALA A 73 5.65 -26.90 -12.46
CA ALA A 73 6.06 -26.82 -13.86
C ALA A 73 4.98 -27.38 -14.80
N SER A 74 4.39 -28.53 -14.47
CA SER A 74 3.28 -29.10 -15.24
C SER A 74 2.07 -28.16 -15.28
N SER A 75 1.65 -27.63 -14.13
CA SER A 75 0.54 -26.67 -14.06
C SER A 75 0.84 -25.38 -14.84
N PHE A 76 2.05 -24.85 -14.70
CA PHE A 76 2.46 -23.62 -15.39
C PHE A 76 2.53 -23.82 -16.90
N HIS A 77 3.08 -24.94 -17.37
CA HIS A 77 3.17 -25.25 -18.78
C HIS A 77 1.79 -25.28 -19.43
N PHE A 78 0.81 -25.94 -18.80
CA PHE A 78 -0.57 -25.99 -19.26
C PHE A 78 -1.22 -24.59 -19.32
N LEU A 79 -1.07 -23.79 -18.26
CA LEU A 79 -1.63 -22.44 -18.21
C LEU A 79 -0.98 -21.49 -19.22
N LYS A 80 0.32 -21.67 -19.48
CA LYS A 80 1.07 -20.90 -20.48
C LYS A 80 0.61 -21.20 -21.90
N GLN A 81 0.37 -22.48 -22.24
CA GLN A 81 -0.19 -22.86 -23.54
C GLN A 81 -1.56 -22.20 -23.79
N LYS A 82 -2.39 -22.09 -22.74
CA LYS A 82 -3.70 -21.41 -22.79
C LYS A 82 -3.62 -19.89 -22.70
N ARG A 83 -2.42 -19.30 -22.63
CA ARG A 83 -2.18 -17.85 -22.44
C ARG A 83 -2.85 -17.29 -21.19
N LEU A 84 -2.99 -18.12 -20.15
CA LEU A 84 -3.59 -17.75 -18.86
C LEU A 84 -2.54 -17.32 -17.83
N ALA A 85 -1.26 -17.66 -18.04
CA ALA A 85 -0.15 -17.27 -17.20
C ALA A 85 1.12 -17.07 -18.02
N ASP A 86 1.89 -16.03 -17.69
CA ASP A 86 3.16 -15.67 -18.34
C ASP A 86 4.36 -16.08 -17.49
N LYS A 87 4.18 -16.10 -16.17
CA LYS A 87 5.25 -16.37 -15.19
C LYS A 87 4.76 -17.27 -14.06
N ALA A 88 5.69 -18.02 -13.48
CA ALA A 88 5.45 -18.88 -12.33
C ALA A 88 6.45 -18.59 -11.20
N ILE A 89 5.94 -18.55 -9.98
CA ILE A 89 6.73 -18.31 -8.77
C ILE A 89 6.35 -19.34 -7.71
N ILE A 90 7.34 -19.84 -6.97
CA ILE A 90 7.12 -20.59 -5.73
C ILE A 90 7.64 -19.76 -4.56
N ALA A 91 6.76 -19.48 -3.61
CA ALA A 91 7.09 -18.82 -2.35
C ALA A 91 7.21 -19.87 -1.23
N SER A 92 8.27 -19.82 -0.42
CA SER A 92 8.45 -20.75 0.71
C SER A 92 8.96 -20.08 1.98
N ILE A 93 8.47 -20.54 3.14
CA ILE A 93 8.99 -20.13 4.46
C ILE A 93 10.39 -20.73 4.67
N SER A 94 10.48 -22.07 4.60
CA SER A 94 11.71 -22.83 4.88
C SER A 94 12.72 -22.80 3.73
N GLY A 95 12.31 -22.30 2.56
CA GLY A 95 13.14 -22.17 1.37
C GLY A 95 13.26 -23.47 0.58
N PHE A 96 14.37 -23.63 -0.14
CA PHE A 96 14.50 -24.62 -1.23
C PHE A 96 15.75 -25.48 -1.04
N SER A 97 15.66 -26.76 -1.39
CA SER A 97 16.82 -27.65 -1.50
C SER A 97 17.73 -27.22 -2.66
N LYS A 98 18.99 -27.71 -2.70
CA LYS A 98 19.90 -27.39 -3.82
C LYS A 98 19.33 -27.89 -5.14
N GLN A 99 18.80 -29.12 -5.14
CA GLN A 99 18.25 -29.74 -6.35
C GLN A 99 16.99 -29.01 -6.85
N SER A 100 16.09 -28.56 -5.96
CA SER A 100 14.88 -27.87 -6.39
C SER A 100 15.18 -26.50 -7.01
N LYS A 101 16.26 -25.82 -6.60
CA LYS A 101 16.71 -24.59 -7.25
C LYS A 101 17.18 -24.81 -8.69
N ILE A 102 17.97 -25.86 -8.91
CA ILE A 102 18.47 -26.21 -10.26
C ILE A 102 17.29 -26.50 -11.18
N VAL A 103 16.37 -27.36 -10.73
CA VAL A 103 15.19 -27.75 -11.50
C VAL A 103 14.24 -26.56 -11.74
N ALA A 104 14.09 -25.65 -10.77
CA ALA A 104 13.26 -24.47 -10.96
C ALA A 104 13.82 -23.54 -12.04
N ALA A 105 15.15 -23.36 -12.09
CA ALA A 105 15.80 -22.58 -13.13
C ALA A 105 15.59 -23.20 -14.52
N GLU A 106 15.68 -24.52 -14.64
CA GLU A 106 15.41 -25.27 -15.88
C GLU A 106 13.99 -25.01 -16.43
N TYR A 107 12.99 -24.98 -15.55
CA TYR A 107 11.58 -24.70 -15.93
C TYR A 107 11.23 -23.20 -15.98
N GLY A 108 12.18 -22.29 -15.71
CA GLY A 108 11.93 -20.86 -15.65
C GLY A 108 10.98 -20.44 -14.53
N ILE A 109 10.98 -21.17 -13.41
CA ILE A 109 10.17 -20.89 -12.22
C ILE A 109 11.01 -20.06 -11.24
N GLU A 110 10.50 -18.90 -10.85
CA GLU A 110 11.17 -18.05 -9.85
C GLU A 110 10.95 -18.59 -8.44
N LEU A 111 11.99 -18.57 -7.62
CA LEU A 111 11.94 -19.06 -6.24
C LEU A 111 12.13 -17.90 -5.28
N ILE A 112 11.18 -17.74 -4.36
CA ILE A 112 11.18 -16.66 -3.38
C ILE A 112 11.09 -17.24 -1.98
N LYS A 113 11.95 -16.78 -1.05
CA LYS A 113 11.76 -17.07 0.37
C LYS A 113 10.92 -15.98 1.00
N ALA A 114 10.02 -16.35 1.91
CA ALA A 114 9.14 -15.41 2.60
C ALA A 114 9.93 -14.32 3.36
N LYS A 115 11.08 -14.69 3.95
CA LYS A 115 11.98 -13.72 4.59
C LYS A 115 12.57 -12.69 3.62
N ASP A 116 12.82 -13.11 2.38
CA ASP A 116 13.40 -12.24 1.36
C ASP A 116 12.35 -11.23 0.87
N LEU A 117 11.05 -11.53 0.98
CA LEU A 117 9.98 -10.58 0.63
C LEU A 117 9.96 -9.36 1.56
N VAL A 118 10.18 -9.56 2.86
CA VAL A 118 10.23 -8.45 3.83
C VAL A 118 11.50 -7.62 3.63
N VAL A 119 12.65 -8.28 3.49
CA VAL A 119 13.92 -7.61 3.19
C VAL A 119 13.85 -6.85 1.85
N ASN A 120 13.19 -7.41 0.83
CA ASN A 120 13.01 -6.76 -0.46
C ASN A 120 12.01 -5.60 -0.42
N LEU A 121 10.99 -5.63 0.45
CA LEU A 121 10.13 -4.47 0.72
C LEU A 121 10.96 -3.36 1.34
N ASP A 122 11.72 -3.66 2.38
CA ASP A 122 12.57 -2.66 3.05
C ASP A 122 13.65 -2.12 2.12
N TYR A 123 14.30 -2.97 1.33
CA TYR A 123 15.32 -2.57 0.37
C TYR A 123 14.74 -1.78 -0.81
N LYS A 124 13.59 -2.17 -1.37
CA LYS A 124 12.93 -1.38 -2.43
C LYS A 124 12.34 -0.09 -1.89
N GLN A 125 11.83 -0.07 -0.66
CA GLN A 125 11.44 1.17 0.03
C GLN A 125 12.67 2.06 0.22
N ARG A 126 13.78 1.54 0.75
CA ARG A 126 15.06 2.27 0.92
C ARG A 126 15.66 2.74 -0.41
N LYS A 127 15.54 1.95 -1.49
CA LYS A 127 16.00 2.32 -2.83
C LYS A 127 15.06 3.30 -3.51
N MET A 128 13.74 3.23 -3.27
CA MET A 128 12.78 4.26 -3.64
C MET A 128 13.03 5.56 -2.88
N ILE A 129 13.32 5.48 -1.57
CA ILE A 129 13.73 6.60 -0.72
C ILE A 129 15.05 7.19 -1.24
N SER A 130 16.05 6.36 -1.54
CA SER A 130 17.35 6.79 -2.09
C SER A 130 17.22 7.41 -3.50
N ASN A 131 16.36 6.87 -4.35
CA ASN A 131 16.05 7.47 -5.65
C ASN A 131 15.21 8.75 -5.51
N LYS A 132 14.32 8.85 -4.50
CA LYS A 132 13.63 10.10 -4.10
C LYS A 132 14.62 11.16 -3.61
N ILE A 133 15.67 10.75 -2.88
CA ILE A 133 16.71 11.65 -2.36
C ILE A 133 17.55 12.22 -3.52
N LYS A 134 17.87 11.43 -4.56
CA LYS A 134 18.57 11.93 -5.76
C LYS A 134 17.76 12.91 -6.62
N ILE A 135 16.43 12.90 -6.52
CA ILE A 135 15.53 13.80 -7.28
C ILE A 135 15.30 15.13 -6.55
N ARG A 136 15.61 15.22 -5.24
CA ARG A 136 15.37 16.41 -4.42
C ARG A 136 16.62 17.28 -4.25
N ASN A 137 16.84 18.16 -5.22
CA ASN A 137 17.35 19.50 -4.90
C ASN A 137 16.20 20.47 -4.53
N ASN A 138 15.03 19.95 -4.14
CA ASN A 138 13.95 20.75 -3.56
C ASN A 138 13.37 20.05 -2.32
N LYS A 139 13.21 20.79 -1.22
CA LYS A 139 12.81 20.27 0.09
C LYS A 139 11.43 19.59 -0.01
N ALA A 140 11.32 18.39 0.56
CA ALA A 140 10.08 17.63 0.63
C ALA A 140 8.94 18.44 1.26
N LYS A 141 7.77 18.50 0.63
CA LYS A 141 6.57 19.04 1.27
C LYS A 141 6.08 18.12 2.38
N ARG A 142 5.79 18.67 3.54
CA ARG A 142 5.23 17.97 4.71
C ARG A 142 3.72 18.19 4.77
N ILE A 143 2.98 17.12 4.97
CA ILE A 143 1.52 17.12 5.04
C ILE A 143 1.11 16.61 6.41
N PHE A 144 0.43 17.46 7.17
CA PHE A 144 -0.22 17.06 8.41
C PHE A 144 -1.64 16.56 8.10
N VAL A 145 -2.03 15.43 8.68
CA VAL A 145 -3.35 14.83 8.45
C VAL A 145 -4.16 14.77 9.74
N ALA A 146 -5.31 15.46 9.72
CA ALA A 146 -6.34 15.46 10.74
C ALA A 146 -7.52 14.60 10.26
N ILE A 147 -7.71 13.41 10.82
CA ILE A 147 -8.75 12.46 10.41
C ILE A 147 -9.24 11.68 11.64
N PRO A 148 -10.52 11.25 11.70
CA PRO A 148 -10.98 10.43 12.82
C PRO A 148 -10.17 9.12 12.93
N PHE A 149 -9.91 8.68 14.16
CA PHE A 149 -9.13 7.46 14.42
C PHE A 149 -9.93 6.16 14.28
N SER A 150 -11.22 6.21 13.97
CA SER A 150 -12.03 5.00 13.83
C SER A 150 -11.55 4.14 12.65
N LYS A 151 -11.71 2.81 12.76
CA LYS A 151 -11.20 1.82 11.79
C LYS A 151 -11.65 2.11 10.35
N GLU A 152 -12.83 2.68 10.18
CA GLU A 152 -13.40 3.02 8.87
C GLU A 152 -12.60 4.09 8.11
N PHE A 153 -11.86 4.96 8.80
CA PHE A 153 -11.00 5.97 8.18
C PHE A 153 -9.56 5.48 7.99
N HIS A 154 -9.21 4.30 8.49
CA HIS A 154 -7.88 3.74 8.33
C HIS A 154 -7.53 3.53 6.85
N ASP A 155 -8.46 3.00 6.06
CA ASP A 155 -8.27 2.81 4.62
C ASP A 155 -8.25 4.15 3.86
N VAL A 156 -9.05 5.13 4.30
CA VAL A 156 -9.03 6.50 3.75
C VAL A 156 -7.64 7.10 3.91
N TYR A 157 -7.06 6.96 5.11
CA TYR A 157 -5.73 7.44 5.43
C TYR A 157 -4.64 6.71 4.62
N ILE A 158 -4.58 5.37 4.68
CA ILE A 158 -3.50 4.59 4.06
C ILE A 158 -3.63 4.55 2.54
N LEU A 159 -4.80 4.17 2.01
CA LEU A 159 -5.01 3.91 0.59
C LEU A 159 -5.38 5.19 -0.18
N GLY A 160 -5.94 6.19 0.49
CA GLY A 160 -6.32 7.48 -0.09
C GLY A 160 -5.21 8.52 0.03
N ILE A 161 -4.95 8.99 1.24
CA ILE A 161 -4.10 10.16 1.51
C ILE A 161 -2.61 9.80 1.35
N ARG A 162 -2.13 8.82 2.12
CA ARG A 162 -0.72 8.43 2.17
C ARG A 162 -0.21 7.95 0.82
N ASP A 163 -0.94 7.06 0.14
CA ASP A 163 -0.55 6.56 -1.19
C ASP A 163 -0.35 7.68 -2.22
N ILE A 164 -1.21 8.71 -2.23
CA ILE A 164 -1.09 9.82 -3.18
C ILE A 164 0.04 10.76 -2.80
N ALA A 165 0.14 11.13 -1.52
CA ALA A 165 1.22 11.97 -1.04
C ALA A 165 2.60 11.32 -1.28
N ASP A 166 2.72 10.02 -1.07
CA ASP A 166 3.94 9.26 -1.35
C ASP A 166 4.31 9.31 -2.83
N LYS A 167 3.34 9.18 -3.73
CA LYS A 167 3.55 9.29 -5.19
C LYS A 167 3.96 10.68 -5.64
N LEU A 168 3.49 11.72 -4.96
CA LEU A 168 3.89 13.11 -5.21
C LEU A 168 5.22 13.47 -4.55
N GLY A 169 5.75 12.59 -3.69
CA GLY A 169 6.97 12.89 -2.98
C GLY A 169 6.78 13.90 -1.85
N ALA A 170 5.60 13.92 -1.23
CA ALA A 170 5.40 14.54 0.07
C ALA A 170 5.75 13.56 1.21
N ILE A 171 5.86 14.10 2.43
CA ILE A 171 5.98 13.34 3.68
C ILE A 171 4.67 13.55 4.43
N VAL A 172 4.00 12.47 4.84
CA VAL A 172 2.73 12.54 5.57
C VAL A 172 2.97 12.21 7.04
N GLU A 173 2.49 13.08 7.92
CA GLU A 173 2.62 12.95 9.36
C GLU A 173 1.22 12.96 10.00
N ARG A 174 0.97 11.99 10.88
CA ARG A 174 -0.24 11.90 11.72
C ARG A 174 0.22 11.67 13.17
N VAL A 175 -0.44 12.31 14.12
CA VAL A 175 0.07 12.42 15.50
C VAL A 175 0.18 11.07 16.20
N ASP A 176 -0.76 10.14 15.95
CA ASP A 176 -0.77 8.80 16.55
C ASP A 176 0.38 7.89 16.09
N GLU A 177 1.14 8.27 15.07
CA GLU A 177 2.30 7.52 14.59
C GLU A 177 3.62 7.98 15.22
N ILE A 178 3.58 9.00 16.06
CA ILE A 178 4.77 9.61 16.67
C ILE A 178 4.80 9.23 18.14
N GLU A 179 5.78 8.44 18.54
CA GLU A 179 6.05 8.18 19.95
C GLU A 179 6.59 9.46 20.61
N HIS A 180 5.94 9.92 21.69
CA HIS A 180 6.39 11.09 22.44
C HIS A 180 5.97 11.04 23.91
N ASN A 181 6.69 11.78 24.75
CA ASN A 181 6.36 12.00 26.16
C ASN A 181 5.73 13.38 26.42
N ASP A 182 5.65 14.23 25.38
CA ASP A 182 5.05 15.57 25.43
C ASP A 182 3.51 15.52 25.55
N GLU A 183 2.88 16.63 25.93
CA GLU A 183 1.42 16.76 25.83
C GLU A 183 0.94 16.68 24.38
N ILE A 184 -0.16 15.95 24.16
CA ILE A 184 -0.71 15.68 22.82
C ILE A 184 -1.04 16.95 22.03
N ILE A 185 -1.54 17.99 22.71
CA ILE A 185 -1.91 19.27 22.09
C ILE A 185 -0.68 20.01 21.57
N ASP A 186 0.43 19.98 22.33
CA ASP A 186 1.68 20.60 21.90
C ASP A 186 2.32 19.84 20.74
N MET A 187 2.20 18.51 20.71
CA MET A 187 2.62 17.73 19.55
C MET A 187 1.82 18.11 18.31
N ILE A 188 0.49 18.18 18.39
CA ILE A 188 -0.39 18.63 17.29
C ILE A 188 0.07 20.00 16.79
N ARG A 189 0.27 20.98 17.69
CA ARG A 189 0.73 22.32 17.33
C ARG A 189 2.08 22.32 16.61
N LYS A 190 3.05 21.56 17.12
CA LYS A 190 4.39 21.39 16.52
C LYS A 190 4.32 20.76 15.14
N GLN A 191 3.44 19.77 14.93
CA GLN A 191 3.30 19.11 13.63
C GLN A 191 2.60 20.02 12.61
N ILE A 192 1.55 20.74 13.02
CA ILE A 192 0.93 21.77 12.18
C ILE A 192 1.97 22.82 11.78
N ASP A 193 2.80 23.30 12.70
CA ASP A 193 3.87 24.28 12.40
C ASP A 193 4.87 23.78 11.36
N LYS A 194 5.28 22.52 11.48
CA LYS A 194 6.23 21.89 10.56
C LYS A 194 5.62 21.54 9.20
N SER A 195 4.31 21.43 9.10
CA SER A 195 3.61 21.08 7.87
C SER A 195 3.60 22.24 6.87
N ASP A 196 3.74 21.91 5.59
CA ASP A 196 3.50 22.84 4.48
C ASP A 196 2.01 22.90 4.13
N ILE A 197 1.28 21.80 4.31
CA ILE A 197 -0.13 21.63 3.97
C ILE A 197 -0.81 20.81 5.07
N VAL A 198 -2.07 21.13 5.35
CA VAL A 198 -2.94 20.36 6.24
C VAL A 198 -4.02 19.69 5.42
N ILE A 199 -4.34 18.45 5.76
CA ILE A 199 -5.46 17.71 5.20
C ILE A 199 -6.40 17.35 6.35
N GLY A 200 -7.66 17.79 6.27
CA GLY A 200 -8.67 17.55 7.29
C GLY A 200 -9.87 16.79 6.75
N ASP A 201 -10.26 15.69 7.40
CA ASP A 201 -11.49 14.95 7.09
C ASP A 201 -12.62 15.36 8.02
N THR A 202 -13.58 16.09 7.47
CA THR A 202 -14.69 16.70 8.22
C THR A 202 -15.88 15.75 8.38
N SER A 203 -15.75 14.50 7.93
CA SER A 203 -16.84 13.53 7.98
C SER A 203 -17.25 13.27 9.43
N GLY A 204 -18.56 13.26 9.69
CA GLY A 204 -19.13 13.09 11.04
C GLY A 204 -18.84 14.25 12.00
N ALA A 205 -18.27 15.37 11.53
CA ALA A 205 -17.94 16.56 12.32
C ALA A 205 -17.16 16.25 13.61
N ASN A 206 -16.15 15.37 13.52
CA ASN A 206 -15.36 14.95 14.69
C ASN A 206 -14.74 16.17 15.41
N PRO A 207 -15.02 16.38 16.72
CA PRO A 207 -14.55 17.56 17.45
C PRO A 207 -13.03 17.75 17.46
N ASN A 208 -12.27 16.66 17.53
CA ASN A 208 -10.81 16.72 17.55
C ASN A 208 -10.27 17.17 16.19
N VAL A 209 -10.81 16.62 15.11
CA VAL A 209 -10.43 17.01 13.75
C VAL A 209 -10.81 18.47 13.48
N MET A 210 -12.00 18.90 13.93
CA MET A 210 -12.43 20.30 13.81
C MET A 210 -11.51 21.25 14.58
N TYR A 211 -11.05 20.85 15.76
CA TYR A 211 -10.07 21.61 16.55
C TYR A 211 -8.73 21.74 15.80
N GLU A 212 -8.20 20.65 15.25
CA GLU A 212 -6.96 20.62 14.47
C GLU A 212 -7.05 21.49 13.19
N ILE A 213 -8.19 21.44 12.49
CA ILE A 213 -8.48 22.31 11.35
C ILE A 213 -8.51 23.79 11.79
N GLY A 214 -9.18 24.08 12.90
CA GLY A 214 -9.23 25.44 13.47
C GLY A 214 -7.84 25.98 13.82
N LEU A 215 -7.00 25.17 14.47
CA LEU A 215 -5.60 25.53 14.75
C LEU A 215 -4.81 25.79 13.46
N SER A 216 -5.04 24.97 12.43
CA SER A 216 -4.38 25.11 11.13
C SER A 216 -4.77 26.40 10.41
N HIS A 217 -6.07 26.75 10.44
CA HIS A 217 -6.57 28.02 9.92
C HIS A 217 -6.01 29.21 10.69
N GLY A 218 -5.98 29.14 12.02
CA GLY A 218 -5.38 30.20 12.86
C GLY A 218 -3.90 30.44 12.56
N LYS A 219 -3.20 29.45 12.02
CA LYS A 219 -1.80 29.53 11.57
C LYS A 219 -1.63 29.80 10.08
N ASN A 220 -2.71 30.11 9.36
CA ASN A 220 -2.74 30.34 7.92
C ASN A 220 -2.09 29.20 7.11
N LYS A 221 -2.22 27.96 7.58
CA LYS A 221 -1.73 26.80 6.84
C LYS A 221 -2.68 26.50 5.67
N PRO A 222 -2.16 26.22 4.45
CA PRO A 222 -2.99 25.73 3.36
C PRO A 222 -3.71 24.45 3.78
N THR A 223 -5.03 24.49 3.85
CA THR A 223 -5.84 23.36 4.31
C THR A 223 -6.70 22.79 3.18
N ILE A 224 -6.54 21.50 2.90
CA ILE A 224 -7.44 20.74 2.04
C ILE A 224 -8.46 20.05 2.94
N LEU A 225 -9.72 20.44 2.82
CA LEU A 225 -10.81 19.78 3.51
C LEU A 225 -11.37 18.67 2.62
N MET A 226 -11.69 17.52 3.20
CA MET A 226 -12.39 16.44 2.55
C MET A 226 -13.58 15.99 3.40
N CYS A 227 -14.61 15.49 2.73
CA CYS A 227 -15.77 14.93 3.39
C CYS A 227 -16.24 13.74 2.58
N ARG A 228 -16.53 12.64 3.27
CA ARG A 228 -17.23 11.52 2.66
C ARG A 228 -18.62 12.01 2.26
N LYS A 229 -19.11 11.53 1.12
CA LYS A 229 -20.47 11.86 0.70
C LYS A 229 -21.43 10.99 1.49
N ASN A 230 -22.23 11.61 2.35
CA ASN A 230 -23.37 10.97 2.99
C ASN A 230 -24.60 11.90 2.87
N LYS A 231 -25.80 11.31 2.72
CA LYS A 231 -27.05 12.05 2.43
C LYS A 231 -27.48 12.95 3.59
N ASP A 232 -27.12 12.58 4.82
CA ASP A 232 -27.50 13.30 6.05
C ASP A 232 -26.34 14.12 6.63
N GLU A 233 -25.23 14.24 5.91
CA GLU A 233 -24.03 14.90 6.38
C GLU A 233 -24.18 16.42 6.35
N LYS A 234 -24.31 17.02 7.53
CA LYS A 234 -24.33 18.47 7.70
C LYS A 234 -22.94 18.94 8.10
N LEU A 235 -22.23 19.55 7.15
CA LEU A 235 -20.99 20.24 7.46
C LEU A 235 -21.26 21.39 8.45
N PRO A 236 -20.43 21.57 9.49
CA PRO A 236 -20.51 22.73 10.37
C PRO A 236 -20.49 24.04 9.57
N PHE A 237 -21.33 25.00 9.97
CA PHE A 237 -21.50 26.27 9.26
C PHE A 237 -20.17 27.01 9.01
N ASN A 238 -19.24 26.94 9.96
CA ASN A 238 -17.92 27.60 9.87
C ASN A 238 -17.03 27.08 8.73
N ILE A 239 -17.27 25.88 8.22
CA ILE A 239 -16.50 25.29 7.12
C ILE A 239 -17.35 24.97 5.89
N SER A 240 -18.68 25.00 5.97
CA SER A 240 -19.57 24.64 4.87
C SER A 240 -19.38 25.50 3.60
N GLY A 241 -18.94 26.76 3.73
CA GLY A 241 -18.59 27.63 2.61
C GLY A 241 -17.19 27.41 2.01
N THR A 242 -16.37 26.53 2.62
CA THR A 242 -15.00 26.23 2.17
C THR A 242 -15.02 25.09 1.15
N ASN A 243 -14.10 25.09 0.20
CA ASN A 243 -14.06 24.09 -0.86
C ASN A 243 -13.60 22.70 -0.35
N HIS A 244 -14.56 21.79 -0.17
CA HIS A 244 -14.32 20.41 0.24
C HIS A 244 -14.14 19.48 -0.95
N ILE A 245 -13.22 18.53 -0.82
CA ILE A 245 -13.21 17.33 -1.65
C ILE A 245 -14.30 16.40 -1.14
N ILE A 246 -15.45 16.40 -1.83
CA ILE A 246 -16.51 15.43 -1.56
C ILE A 246 -16.17 14.12 -2.27
N TYR A 247 -16.09 13.01 -1.53
CA TYR A 247 -15.73 11.70 -2.10
C TYR A 247 -16.70 10.58 -1.67
N GLU A 248 -16.99 9.67 -2.59
CA GLU A 248 -17.83 8.48 -2.32
C GLU A 248 -16.98 7.23 -2.05
N THR A 249 -15.85 7.12 -2.75
CA THR A 249 -14.94 5.98 -2.68
C THR A 249 -13.49 6.46 -2.56
N ILE A 250 -12.60 5.57 -2.10
CA ILE A 250 -11.15 5.88 -2.03
C ILE A 250 -10.57 6.16 -3.42
N VAL A 251 -11.07 5.51 -4.47
CA VAL A 251 -10.60 5.75 -5.85
C VAL A 251 -10.92 7.17 -6.30
N ASP A 252 -12.14 7.64 -5.99
CA ASP A 252 -12.56 9.02 -6.26
C ASP A 252 -11.75 10.04 -5.46
N LEU A 253 -11.58 9.79 -4.15
CA LEU A 253 -10.73 10.61 -3.28
C LEU A 253 -9.32 10.76 -3.84
N ARG A 254 -8.70 9.66 -4.26
CA ARG A 254 -7.33 9.66 -4.81
C ARG A 254 -7.21 10.54 -6.05
N CYS A 255 -8.20 10.50 -6.94
CA CYS A 255 -8.23 11.31 -8.14
C CYS A 255 -8.30 12.81 -7.80
N LYS A 256 -9.27 13.18 -6.96
CA LYS A 256 -9.52 14.58 -6.57
C LYS A 256 -8.39 15.16 -5.73
N LEU A 257 -7.89 14.40 -4.76
CA LEU A 257 -6.81 14.81 -3.86
C LEU A 257 -5.50 15.03 -4.62
N LYS A 258 -5.17 14.15 -5.58
CA LYS A 258 -4.00 14.32 -6.44
C LYS A 258 -4.03 15.65 -7.20
N ASN A 259 -5.19 16.01 -7.76
CA ASN A 259 -5.34 17.26 -8.50
C ASN A 259 -5.21 18.47 -7.58
N ARG A 260 -5.81 18.42 -6.38
CA ARG A 260 -5.74 19.51 -5.40
C ARG A 260 -4.33 19.73 -4.85
N LEU A 261 -3.60 18.66 -4.55
CA LEU A 261 -2.21 18.79 -4.07
C LEU A 261 -1.32 19.42 -5.14
N LYS A 262 -1.48 19.03 -6.41
CA LYS A 262 -0.73 19.65 -7.52
C LYS A 262 -1.05 21.13 -7.74
N SER A 263 -2.30 21.56 -7.53
CA SER A 263 -2.67 22.98 -7.71
C SER A 263 -2.14 23.89 -6.60
N ILE A 264 -1.74 23.32 -5.45
CA ILE A 264 -1.10 24.07 -4.36
C ILE A 264 0.42 24.17 -4.59
N GLU A 265 0.97 23.34 -5.48
CA GLU A 265 2.40 23.33 -5.83
C GLU A 265 2.78 24.34 -6.93
N SER A 266 1.80 24.91 -7.64
CA SER A 266 1.94 25.91 -8.73
C SER A 266 1.59 27.32 -8.27
#